data_AF-E6SJ37-F1
#
_entry.id   AF-E6SJ37-F1
#
_cell.length_a   1.000
_cell.length_b   1.000
_cell.length_c   1.000
_cell.angle_alpha   90.00
_cell.angle_beta   90.00
_cell.angle_gamma   90.00
#
_symmetry.space_group_name_H-M   'P 1'
#
loop_
_entity.id
_entity.type
_entity.pdbx_description
1 polymer ?
#
loop_
_entity_poly.entity_id
_entity_poly.type
_entity_poly.pdbx_seq_one_letter_code
_entity_poly.pdbx_strand_id
1 'polypeptide(L)'
;MPSPAPAAATGPTGTAAPPPRAMTIAGSDSGGGAGIQADLKTFNALRVFGTSAITALTAQNTEGVRDVHLVPPEMVAAQIDAVLDDIGTDAAKTGMLGTTAIVEAVAERVRFWRQRLGPFPLVVDPVMIAKSGAPLLDEPARAAIREHLLPLATVVTPNRHEAEELTGLEIRSLADARRAAAALHALGPAWVVVKGGHVEEGSAEAVDVVFDGHEWHELRAPRIATRSTHGTGCTFSAAITAYLARGYPVLAALQAAKAYITDAIRHAPAIGRGHGPTSSFYPWEPGGAESEPEGEPPGGGRSVPDRGGTARAVGGERP
;
A
#
# COMPACT_ATOMS: atom_id res chain seq x y z
N MET A 1 53.81 27.99 -22.83
CA MET A 1 52.89 27.01 -23.45
C MET A 1 52.32 26.14 -22.33
N PRO A 2 51.13 26.41 -21.78
CA PRO A 2 50.53 25.52 -20.80
C PRO A 2 49.90 24.32 -21.52
N SER A 3 50.13 23.13 -20.95
CA SER A 3 49.57 21.85 -21.39
C SER A 3 48.04 21.86 -21.32
N PRO A 4 47.31 21.25 -22.27
CA PRO A 4 45.87 21.09 -22.14
C PRO A 4 45.56 20.05 -21.05
N ALA A 5 44.56 20.35 -20.23
CA ALA A 5 43.98 19.43 -19.25
C ALA A 5 43.30 18.25 -19.97
N PRO A 6 43.32 17.02 -19.41
CA PRO A 6 42.67 15.88 -20.03
C PRO A 6 41.14 16.06 -19.98
N ALA A 7 40.50 15.82 -21.12
CA ALA A 7 39.04 15.80 -21.25
C ALA A 7 38.46 14.76 -20.28
N ALA A 8 37.48 15.19 -19.47
CA ALA A 8 36.67 14.28 -18.67
C ALA A 8 35.93 13.33 -19.62
N ALA A 9 36.34 12.06 -19.61
CA ALA A 9 35.61 11.00 -20.27
C ALA A 9 34.27 10.84 -19.55
N THR A 10 33.19 11.33 -20.14
CA THR A 10 31.83 10.95 -19.79
C THR A 10 31.64 9.50 -20.22
N GLY A 11 31.95 8.57 -19.31
CA GLY A 11 31.58 7.17 -19.47
C GLY A 11 30.06 7.01 -19.63
N PRO A 12 29.61 5.89 -20.21
CA PRO A 12 28.18 5.65 -20.41
C PRO A 12 27.47 5.65 -19.06
N THR A 13 26.42 6.46 -18.92
CA THR A 13 25.49 6.42 -17.79
C THR A 13 24.98 4.99 -17.63
N GLY A 14 25.42 4.31 -16.59
CA GLY A 14 24.96 2.95 -16.28
C GLY A 14 23.44 2.94 -16.23
N THR A 15 22.81 2.08 -17.03
CA THR A 15 21.36 1.88 -17.00
C THR A 15 20.97 1.47 -15.59
N ALA A 16 20.23 2.33 -14.88
CA ALA A 16 19.71 2.01 -13.56
C ALA A 16 18.96 0.67 -13.62
N ALA A 17 19.15 -0.18 -12.61
CA ALA A 17 18.40 -1.43 -12.51
C ALA A 17 16.89 -1.14 -12.58
N PRO A 18 16.09 -2.01 -13.25
CA PRO A 18 14.66 -1.80 -13.34
C PRO A 18 14.04 -1.73 -11.93
N PRO A 19 13.01 -0.89 -11.73
CA PRO A 19 12.36 -0.80 -10.43
C PRO A 19 11.72 -2.14 -10.05
N PRO A 20 11.60 -2.47 -8.75
CA PRO A 20 10.81 -3.62 -8.30
C PRO A 20 9.38 -3.55 -8.83
N ARG A 21 8.76 -4.70 -9.06
CA ARG A 21 7.44 -4.84 -9.67
C ARG A 21 6.48 -5.50 -8.69
N ALA A 22 5.27 -4.94 -8.56
CA ALA A 22 4.22 -5.55 -7.78
C ALA A 22 2.90 -5.60 -8.55
N MET A 23 2.21 -6.74 -8.44
CA MET A 23 0.92 -6.96 -9.06
C MET A 23 -0.20 -6.92 -8.03
N THR A 24 -1.29 -6.22 -8.32
CA THR A 24 -2.55 -6.34 -7.58
C THR A 24 -3.60 -7.11 -8.39
N ILE A 25 -4.34 -7.99 -7.73
CA ILE A 25 -5.47 -8.74 -8.31
C ILE A 25 -6.71 -8.39 -7.46
N ALA A 26 -7.47 -7.38 -7.89
CA ALA A 26 -8.52 -6.78 -7.07
C ALA A 26 -9.59 -6.05 -7.90
N GLY A 27 -10.67 -5.63 -7.23
CA GLY A 27 -11.69 -4.79 -7.84
C GLY A 27 -11.24 -3.33 -8.02
N SER A 28 -11.85 -2.65 -8.98
CA SER A 28 -11.71 -1.22 -9.22
C SER A 28 -12.73 -0.43 -8.41
N ASP A 29 -12.26 0.50 -7.59
CA ASP A 29 -13.06 1.51 -6.88
C ASP A 29 -13.09 2.81 -7.70
N SER A 30 -14.26 3.17 -8.26
CA SER A 30 -14.40 4.43 -9.01
C SER A 30 -14.12 5.68 -8.18
N GLY A 31 -14.25 5.63 -6.85
CA GLY A 31 -13.88 6.72 -5.95
C GLY A 31 -12.37 6.87 -5.74
N GLY A 32 -11.59 5.87 -6.17
CA GLY A 32 -10.13 5.87 -6.13
C GLY A 32 -9.51 5.80 -4.73
N GLY A 33 -10.30 5.45 -3.71
CA GLY A 33 -9.85 5.39 -2.32
C GLY A 33 -9.43 4.01 -1.86
N ALA A 34 -9.94 2.95 -2.49
CA ALA A 34 -9.64 1.55 -2.24
C ALA A 34 -9.34 0.81 -3.56
N GLY A 35 -9.41 -0.53 -3.54
CA GLY A 35 -9.25 -1.37 -4.73
C GLY A 35 -7.90 -1.20 -5.41
N ILE A 36 -7.84 -1.51 -6.71
CA ILE A 36 -6.61 -1.37 -7.50
C ILE A 36 -6.08 0.07 -7.49
N GLN A 37 -6.94 1.08 -7.31
CA GLN A 37 -6.52 2.48 -7.28
C GLN A 37 -5.68 2.78 -6.04
N ALA A 38 -6.08 2.31 -4.85
CA ALA A 38 -5.26 2.45 -3.64
C ALA A 38 -3.96 1.66 -3.76
N ASP A 39 -4.03 0.46 -4.36
CA ASP A 39 -2.88 -0.42 -4.52
C ASP A 39 -1.81 0.21 -5.42
N LEU A 40 -2.19 0.64 -6.63
CA LEU A 40 -1.28 1.26 -7.59
C LEU A 40 -0.70 2.58 -7.08
N LYS A 41 -1.49 3.40 -6.37
CA LYS A 41 -0.99 4.62 -5.70
C LYS A 41 0.07 4.29 -4.65
N THR A 42 -0.18 3.26 -3.85
CA THR A 42 0.74 2.81 -2.79
C THR A 42 2.03 2.24 -3.39
N PHE A 43 1.93 1.41 -4.43
CA PHE A 43 3.09 0.89 -5.15
C PHE A 43 3.94 2.04 -5.70
N ASN A 44 3.33 3.00 -6.38
CA ASN A 44 4.03 4.14 -6.94
C ASN A 44 4.71 5.00 -5.86
N ALA A 45 4.01 5.31 -4.76
CA ALA A 45 4.57 6.08 -3.63
C ALA A 45 5.78 5.38 -2.98
N LEU A 46 5.78 4.04 -2.99
CA LEU A 46 6.87 3.22 -2.47
C LEU A 46 7.92 2.84 -3.52
N ARG A 47 7.90 3.49 -4.69
CA ARG A 47 8.85 3.31 -5.81
C ARG A 47 8.86 1.89 -6.39
N VAL A 48 7.67 1.29 -6.49
CA VAL A 48 7.43 -0.03 -7.08
C VAL A 48 6.55 0.15 -8.31
N PHE A 49 6.95 -0.45 -9.42
CA PHE A 49 6.15 -0.46 -10.65
C PHE A 49 4.91 -1.35 -10.44
N GLY A 50 3.73 -0.73 -10.48
CA GLY A 50 2.46 -1.40 -10.21
C GLY A 50 1.79 -1.94 -11.47
N THR A 51 1.41 -3.21 -11.45
CA THR A 51 0.54 -3.84 -12.47
C THR A 51 -0.76 -4.32 -11.82
N SER A 52 -1.80 -4.59 -12.62
CA SER A 52 -3.10 -5.00 -12.09
C SER A 52 -3.84 -6.00 -12.98
N ALA A 53 -4.55 -6.93 -12.35
CA ALA A 53 -5.65 -7.69 -12.96
C ALA A 53 -6.96 -7.37 -12.23
N ILE A 54 -7.95 -6.89 -12.97
CA ILE A 54 -9.21 -6.40 -12.41
C ILE A 54 -10.20 -7.55 -12.28
N THR A 55 -10.76 -7.74 -11.09
CA THR A 55 -11.75 -8.79 -10.78
C THR A 55 -13.19 -8.29 -10.81
N ALA A 56 -13.40 -6.99 -10.60
CA ALA A 56 -14.70 -6.35 -10.65
C ALA A 56 -14.56 -4.85 -10.87
N LEU A 57 -15.60 -4.23 -11.41
CA LEU A 57 -15.77 -2.79 -11.46
C LEU A 57 -16.86 -2.40 -10.45
N THR A 58 -16.60 -1.43 -9.59
CA THR A 58 -17.62 -0.88 -8.69
C THR A 58 -17.96 0.55 -9.05
N ALA A 59 -19.25 0.86 -9.10
CA ALA A 59 -19.74 2.23 -9.05
C ALA A 59 -19.80 2.62 -7.57
N GLN A 60 -18.68 3.08 -7.03
CA GLN A 60 -18.46 3.34 -5.62
C GLN A 60 -17.96 4.78 -5.39
N ASN A 61 -18.37 5.37 -4.27
CA ASN A 61 -17.85 6.64 -3.78
C ASN A 61 -17.71 6.60 -2.24
N THR A 62 -17.41 7.74 -1.63
CA THR A 62 -17.23 7.82 -0.16
C THR A 62 -18.49 7.50 0.65
N GLU A 63 -19.66 7.48 0.02
CA GLU A 63 -20.94 7.21 0.68
C GLU A 63 -21.35 5.73 0.57
N GLY A 64 -20.71 4.96 -0.32
CA GLY A 64 -20.92 3.52 -0.44
C GLY A 64 -20.81 2.98 -1.87
N VAL A 65 -21.21 1.72 -2.02
CA VAL A 65 -21.27 1.00 -3.30
C VAL A 65 -22.68 1.10 -3.88
N ARG A 66 -22.79 1.51 -5.14
CA ARG A 66 -24.06 1.62 -5.86
C ARG A 66 -24.30 0.47 -6.82
N ASP A 67 -23.24 -0.04 -7.44
CA ASP A 67 -23.31 -1.15 -8.39
C ASP A 67 -21.98 -1.91 -8.42
N VAL A 68 -22.04 -3.18 -8.81
CA VAL A 68 -20.90 -4.09 -8.94
C VAL A 68 -21.04 -4.90 -10.22
N HIS A 69 -20.04 -4.80 -11.10
CA HIS A 69 -19.91 -5.62 -12.29
C HIS A 69 -18.71 -6.56 -12.13
N LEU A 70 -18.97 -7.86 -12.05
CA LEU A 70 -17.92 -8.88 -11.94
C LEU A 70 -17.28 -9.14 -13.31
N VAL A 71 -15.95 -9.17 -13.35
CA VAL A 71 -15.19 -9.53 -14.55
C VAL A 71 -15.23 -11.05 -14.71
N PRO A 72 -15.48 -11.60 -15.92
CA PRO A 72 -15.46 -13.03 -16.14
C PRO A 72 -14.13 -13.67 -15.71
N PRO A 73 -14.13 -14.84 -15.04
CA PRO A 73 -12.90 -15.48 -14.52
C PRO A 73 -11.81 -15.69 -15.58
N GLU A 74 -12.19 -16.03 -16.82
CA GLU A 74 -11.28 -16.21 -17.94
C GLU A 74 -10.58 -14.91 -18.35
N MET A 75 -11.24 -13.77 -18.19
CA MET A 75 -10.64 -12.46 -18.43
C MET A 75 -9.72 -12.06 -17.27
N VAL A 76 -10.04 -12.43 -16.03
CA VAL A 76 -9.12 -12.26 -14.88
C VAL A 76 -7.85 -13.06 -15.12
N ALA A 77 -7.98 -14.33 -15.53
CA ALA A 77 -6.83 -15.19 -15.85
C ALA A 77 -6.00 -14.62 -17.01
N ALA A 78 -6.64 -14.18 -18.09
CA ALA A 78 -5.95 -13.59 -19.24
C ALA A 78 -5.15 -12.32 -18.88
N GLN A 79 -5.67 -11.48 -17.98
CA GLN A 79 -4.92 -10.31 -17.47
C GLN A 79 -3.69 -10.73 -16.67
N ILE A 80 -3.81 -11.74 -15.80
CA ILE A 80 -2.68 -12.28 -15.04
C ILE A 80 -1.62 -12.83 -16.00
N ASP A 81 -2.05 -13.61 -16.99
CA ASP A 81 -1.15 -14.20 -18.00
C ASP A 81 -0.43 -13.12 -18.81
N ALA A 82 -1.15 -12.12 -19.31
CA ALA A 82 -0.57 -11.03 -20.11
C ALA A 82 0.50 -10.25 -19.33
N VAL A 83 0.29 -10.00 -18.04
CA VAL A 83 1.25 -9.28 -17.19
C VAL A 83 2.44 -10.17 -16.85
N LEU A 84 2.20 -11.40 -16.42
CA LEU A 84 3.27 -12.26 -15.90
C LEU A 84 4.14 -12.89 -16.99
N ASP A 85 3.64 -13.03 -18.22
CA ASP A 85 4.44 -13.52 -19.36
C ASP A 85 5.46 -12.49 -19.86
N ASP A 86 5.12 -11.20 -19.83
CA ASP A 86 5.97 -10.10 -20.34
C ASP A 86 6.72 -9.37 -19.22
N ILE A 87 5.98 -8.81 -18.27
CA ILE A 87 6.51 -7.90 -17.24
C ILE A 87 7.04 -8.69 -16.03
N GLY A 88 6.38 -9.80 -15.68
CA GLY A 88 6.63 -10.55 -14.47
C GLY A 88 6.21 -9.80 -13.19
N THR A 89 6.62 -10.32 -12.03
CA THR A 89 6.37 -9.66 -10.74
C THR A 89 7.41 -10.07 -9.70
N ASP A 90 7.72 -9.19 -8.76
CA ASP A 90 8.57 -9.49 -7.59
C ASP A 90 7.72 -9.77 -6.33
N ALA A 91 6.47 -9.28 -6.28
CA ALA A 91 5.46 -9.68 -5.29
C ALA A 91 4.04 -9.43 -5.81
N ALA A 92 3.05 -10.15 -5.31
CA ALA A 92 1.66 -9.95 -5.68
C ALA A 92 0.75 -9.77 -4.45
N LYS A 93 -0.41 -9.14 -4.65
CA LYS A 93 -1.52 -9.17 -3.69
C LYS A 93 -2.85 -9.50 -4.32
N THR A 94 -3.74 -10.06 -3.51
CA THR A 94 -5.17 -10.12 -3.82
C THR A 94 -5.95 -9.15 -2.95
N GLY A 95 -6.97 -8.52 -3.53
CA GLY A 95 -7.99 -7.76 -2.81
C GLY A 95 -9.36 -8.43 -2.93
N MET A 96 -10.40 -7.65 -3.22
CA MET A 96 -11.75 -8.19 -3.48
C MET A 96 -11.74 -9.10 -4.72
N LEU A 97 -12.16 -10.36 -4.55
CA LEU A 97 -12.22 -11.36 -5.65
C LEU A 97 -13.65 -11.66 -6.12
N GLY A 98 -14.68 -11.42 -5.32
CA GLY A 98 -16.09 -11.47 -5.71
C GLY A 98 -16.73 -12.86 -5.74
N THR A 99 -16.13 -13.86 -6.40
CA THR A 99 -16.77 -15.19 -6.59
C THR A 99 -15.80 -16.35 -6.43
N THR A 100 -16.32 -17.55 -6.15
CA THR A 100 -15.55 -18.81 -6.16
C THR A 100 -14.76 -18.99 -7.44
N ALA A 101 -15.38 -18.79 -8.61
CA ALA A 101 -14.72 -19.00 -9.89
C ALA A 101 -13.52 -18.05 -10.11
N ILE A 102 -13.62 -16.79 -9.67
CA ILE A 102 -12.50 -15.86 -9.71
C ILE A 102 -11.41 -16.29 -8.73
N VAL A 103 -11.77 -16.70 -7.51
CA VAL A 103 -10.80 -17.18 -6.50
C VAL A 103 -10.00 -18.39 -7.04
N GLU A 104 -10.70 -19.36 -7.63
CA GLU A 104 -10.08 -20.55 -8.23
C GLU A 104 -9.16 -20.18 -9.40
N ALA A 105 -9.62 -19.33 -10.32
CA ALA A 105 -8.82 -18.86 -11.45
C ALA A 105 -7.54 -18.14 -10.99
N VAL A 106 -7.66 -17.26 -9.98
CA VAL A 106 -6.50 -16.56 -9.40
C VAL A 106 -5.53 -17.54 -8.73
N ALA A 107 -6.03 -18.46 -7.90
CA ALA A 107 -5.19 -19.44 -7.22
C ALA A 107 -4.47 -20.37 -8.22
N GLU A 108 -5.16 -20.80 -9.27
CA GLU A 108 -4.58 -21.63 -10.34
C GLU A 108 -3.48 -20.89 -11.10
N ARG A 109 -3.74 -19.65 -11.56
CA ARG A 109 -2.74 -18.82 -12.24
C ARG A 109 -1.54 -18.51 -11.37
N VAL A 110 -1.73 -18.20 -10.08
CA VAL A 110 -0.61 -17.97 -9.15
C VAL A 110 0.27 -19.22 -9.03
N ARG A 111 -0.31 -20.42 -8.92
CA ARG A 111 0.47 -21.67 -8.88
C ARG A 111 1.24 -21.88 -10.18
N PHE A 112 0.57 -21.73 -11.32
CA PHE A 112 1.19 -21.89 -12.64
C PHE A 112 2.40 -20.96 -12.81
N TRP A 113 2.23 -19.67 -12.52
CA TRP A 113 3.29 -18.68 -12.70
C TRP A 113 4.43 -18.82 -11.69
N ARG A 114 4.16 -19.27 -10.45
CA ARG A 114 5.22 -19.62 -9.50
C ARG A 114 6.08 -20.80 -9.98
N GLN A 115 5.50 -21.76 -10.69
CA GLN A 115 6.27 -22.85 -11.30
C GLN A 115 7.13 -22.37 -12.48
N ARG A 116 6.65 -21.38 -13.24
CA ARG A 116 7.31 -20.88 -14.46
C ARG A 116 8.37 -19.81 -14.19
N LEU A 117 8.08 -18.83 -13.34
CA LEU A 117 8.97 -17.70 -13.03
C LEU A 117 9.82 -17.92 -11.78
N GLY A 118 9.43 -18.87 -10.93
CA GLY A 118 9.98 -19.06 -9.59
C GLY A 118 9.06 -18.50 -8.49
N PRO A 119 9.38 -18.76 -7.21
CA PRO A 119 8.55 -18.35 -6.09
C PRO A 119 8.57 -16.83 -5.94
N PHE A 120 7.39 -16.24 -5.75
CA PHE A 120 7.22 -14.83 -5.37
C PHE A 120 6.21 -14.70 -4.21
N PRO A 121 6.35 -13.68 -3.34
CA PRO A 121 5.45 -13.47 -2.22
C PRO A 121 4.03 -13.15 -2.67
N LEU A 122 3.04 -13.72 -1.98
CA LEU A 122 1.62 -13.36 -2.16
C LEU A 122 1.05 -12.82 -0.86
N VAL A 123 0.54 -11.59 -0.89
CA VAL A 123 -0.21 -10.98 0.21
C VAL A 123 -1.71 -11.12 -0.05
N VAL A 124 -2.42 -11.82 0.81
CA VAL A 124 -3.87 -12.03 0.69
C VAL A 124 -4.60 -11.11 1.65
N ASP A 125 -5.31 -10.11 1.12
CA ASP A 125 -6.26 -9.30 1.87
C ASP A 125 -7.67 -9.88 1.63
N PRO A 126 -8.23 -10.64 2.60
CA PRO A 126 -9.46 -11.41 2.38
C PRO A 126 -10.69 -10.52 2.49
N VAL A 127 -10.84 -9.56 1.57
CA VAL A 127 -11.91 -8.57 1.57
C VAL A 127 -13.27 -9.26 1.39
N MET A 128 -14.02 -9.37 2.50
CA MET A 128 -15.33 -10.05 2.54
C MET A 128 -16.51 -9.08 2.58
N ILE A 129 -16.30 -7.88 3.12
CA ILE A 129 -17.36 -6.90 3.36
C ILE A 129 -16.86 -5.52 2.94
N ALA A 130 -17.68 -4.77 2.20
CA ALA A 130 -17.38 -3.39 1.85
C ALA A 130 -17.34 -2.51 3.11
N LYS A 131 -16.64 -1.37 3.06
CA LYS A 131 -16.63 -0.43 4.20
C LYS A 131 -18.03 0.08 4.56
N SER A 132 -18.95 0.09 3.58
CA SER A 132 -20.37 0.42 3.77
C SER A 132 -21.20 -0.72 4.39
N GLY A 133 -20.61 -1.87 4.70
CA GLY A 133 -21.29 -3.04 5.27
C GLY A 133 -21.93 -3.98 4.25
N ALA A 134 -21.82 -3.70 2.94
CA ALA A 134 -22.36 -4.59 1.91
C ALA A 134 -21.52 -5.88 1.82
N PRO A 135 -22.14 -7.08 1.89
CA PRO A 135 -21.42 -8.34 1.68
C PRO A 135 -20.87 -8.38 0.26
N LEU A 136 -19.58 -8.69 0.12
CA LEU A 136 -18.88 -8.76 -1.16
C LEU A 136 -18.59 -10.20 -1.61
N LEU A 137 -18.75 -11.18 -0.70
CA LEU A 137 -18.52 -12.59 -0.94
C LEU A 137 -19.67 -13.43 -0.37
N ASP A 138 -20.09 -14.45 -1.12
CA ASP A 138 -20.97 -15.50 -0.63
C ASP A 138 -20.19 -16.58 0.16
N GLU A 139 -20.92 -17.49 0.82
CA GLU A 139 -20.30 -18.59 1.59
C GLU A 139 -19.39 -19.48 0.72
N PRO A 140 -19.77 -19.88 -0.51
CA PRO A 140 -18.89 -20.61 -1.41
C PRO A 140 -17.57 -19.90 -1.70
N ALA A 141 -17.58 -18.58 -1.90
CA ALA A 141 -16.34 -17.84 -2.15
C ALA A 141 -15.44 -17.78 -0.91
N ARG A 142 -16.01 -17.75 0.31
CA ARG A 142 -15.23 -17.87 1.55
C ARG A 142 -14.53 -19.22 1.67
N ALA A 143 -15.22 -20.31 1.34
CA ALA A 143 -14.62 -21.64 1.32
C ALA A 143 -13.46 -21.72 0.31
N ALA A 144 -13.68 -21.22 -0.91
CA ALA A 144 -12.65 -21.17 -1.95
C ALA A 144 -11.40 -20.40 -1.52
N ILE A 145 -11.55 -19.29 -0.78
CA ILE A 145 -10.39 -18.56 -0.24
C ILE A 145 -9.60 -19.44 0.72
N ARG A 146 -10.26 -20.14 1.65
CA ARG A 146 -9.60 -21.02 2.63
C ARG A 146 -8.89 -22.18 1.96
N GLU A 147 -9.53 -22.82 1.00
CA GLU A 147 -9.04 -24.07 0.40
C GLU A 147 -8.00 -23.85 -0.69
N HIS A 148 -8.11 -22.74 -1.44
CA HIS A 148 -7.29 -22.54 -2.64
C HIS A 148 -6.30 -21.39 -2.52
N LEU A 149 -6.67 -20.30 -1.83
CA LEU A 149 -5.87 -19.08 -1.82
C LEU A 149 -4.98 -18.94 -0.60
N LEU A 150 -5.51 -19.19 0.61
CA LEU A 150 -4.73 -19.13 1.86
C LEU A 150 -3.48 -20.02 1.85
N PRO A 151 -3.50 -21.26 1.32
CA PRO A 151 -2.30 -22.09 1.24
C PRO A 151 -1.17 -21.50 0.36
N LEU A 152 -1.49 -20.51 -0.48
CA LEU A 152 -0.51 -19.83 -1.34
C LEU A 152 0.04 -18.55 -0.70
N ALA A 153 -0.57 -18.08 0.40
CA ALA A 153 -0.27 -16.79 0.98
C ALA A 153 1.08 -16.81 1.71
N THR A 154 1.94 -15.84 1.38
CA THR A 154 3.08 -15.50 2.22
C THR A 154 2.63 -14.73 3.45
N VAL A 155 1.68 -13.80 3.26
CA VAL A 155 1.06 -13.03 4.34
C VAL A 155 -0.44 -13.01 4.11
N VAL A 156 -1.26 -13.29 5.12
CA VAL A 156 -2.69 -12.98 5.12
C VAL A 156 -2.99 -11.86 6.11
N THR A 157 -3.82 -10.90 5.71
CA THR A 157 -4.11 -9.70 6.52
C THR A 157 -5.59 -9.52 6.82
N PRO A 158 -6.30 -10.47 7.48
CA PRO A 158 -7.70 -10.25 7.83
C PRO A 158 -7.85 -9.17 8.89
N ASN A 159 -8.93 -8.39 8.82
CA ASN A 159 -9.43 -7.64 9.97
C ASN A 159 -10.15 -8.57 10.96
N ARG A 160 -10.56 -8.05 12.12
CA ARG A 160 -11.30 -8.84 13.13
C ARG A 160 -12.48 -9.63 12.53
N HIS A 161 -13.38 -8.97 11.81
CA HIS A 161 -14.57 -9.61 11.27
C HIS A 161 -14.22 -10.66 10.22
N GLU A 162 -13.25 -10.36 9.34
CA GLU A 162 -12.76 -11.33 8.36
C GLU A 162 -12.10 -12.54 9.03
N ALA A 163 -11.38 -12.34 10.14
CA ALA A 163 -10.78 -13.42 10.91
C ALA A 163 -11.85 -14.26 11.62
N GLU A 164 -12.88 -13.63 12.19
CA GLU A 164 -14.04 -14.31 12.79
C GLU A 164 -14.74 -15.19 11.74
N GLU A 165 -15.01 -14.65 10.55
CA GLU A 165 -15.62 -15.39 9.44
C GLU A 165 -14.74 -16.57 8.98
N LEU A 166 -13.44 -16.34 8.76
CA LEU A 166 -12.50 -17.36 8.27
C LEU A 166 -12.21 -18.48 9.26
N THR A 167 -12.36 -18.22 10.56
CA THR A 167 -12.01 -19.21 11.61
C THR A 167 -13.23 -19.76 12.34
N GLY A 168 -14.38 -19.08 12.29
CA GLY A 168 -15.52 -19.34 13.15
C GLY A 168 -15.29 -19.00 14.63
N LEU A 169 -14.16 -18.35 14.97
CA LEU A 169 -13.81 -17.98 16.34
C LEU A 169 -14.20 -16.53 16.59
N GLU A 170 -14.92 -16.27 17.68
CA GLU A 170 -15.21 -14.91 18.09
C GLU A 170 -13.97 -14.23 18.70
N ILE A 171 -13.73 -12.96 18.36
CA ILE A 171 -12.54 -12.21 18.79
C ILE A 171 -12.95 -11.02 19.64
N ARG A 172 -12.79 -11.12 20.96
CA ARG A 172 -13.10 -10.01 21.90
C ARG A 172 -11.88 -9.47 22.63
N SER A 173 -10.74 -10.15 22.52
CA SER A 173 -9.52 -9.82 23.24
C SER A 173 -8.27 -10.09 22.40
N LEU A 174 -7.12 -9.60 22.87
CA LEU A 174 -5.82 -9.91 22.28
C LEU A 174 -5.51 -11.41 22.31
N ALA A 175 -5.95 -12.11 23.36
CA ALA A 175 -5.80 -13.56 23.46
C ALA A 175 -6.63 -14.31 22.39
N ASP A 176 -7.85 -13.85 22.12
CA ASP A 176 -8.68 -14.41 21.05
C ASP A 176 -8.09 -14.12 19.67
N ALA A 177 -7.55 -12.92 19.47
CA ALA A 177 -6.86 -12.57 18.23
C ALA A 177 -5.64 -13.47 17.97
N ARG A 178 -4.88 -13.83 19.02
CA ARG A 178 -3.80 -14.84 18.92
C ARG A 178 -4.36 -16.22 18.56
N ARG A 179 -5.44 -16.67 19.18
CA ARG A 179 -6.09 -17.96 18.83
C ARG A 179 -6.55 -17.99 17.38
N ALA A 180 -7.17 -16.92 16.90
CA ALA A 180 -7.58 -16.77 15.51
C ALA A 180 -6.39 -16.76 14.55
N ALA A 181 -5.30 -16.05 14.89
CA ALA A 181 -4.09 -16.03 14.09
C ALA A 181 -3.46 -17.43 13.95
N ALA A 182 -3.39 -18.20 15.03
CA ALA A 182 -2.90 -19.57 15.01
C ALA A 182 -3.80 -20.50 14.16
N ALA A 183 -5.13 -20.36 14.27
CA ALA A 183 -6.08 -21.11 13.46
C ALA A 183 -5.96 -20.78 11.97
N LEU A 184 -5.79 -19.50 11.62
CA LEU A 184 -5.54 -19.06 10.24
C LEU A 184 -4.23 -19.59 9.69
N HIS A 185 -3.16 -19.60 10.48
CA HIS A 185 -1.86 -20.13 10.06
C HIS A 185 -1.96 -21.63 9.74
N ALA A 186 -2.76 -22.38 10.50
CA ALA A 186 -3.03 -23.80 10.22
C ALA A 186 -3.73 -24.05 8.86
N LEU A 187 -4.29 -23.01 8.22
CA LEU A 187 -4.85 -23.09 6.87
C LEU A 187 -3.79 -22.92 5.77
N GLY A 188 -2.53 -22.66 6.12
CA GLY A 188 -1.40 -22.63 5.18
C GLY A 188 -0.67 -21.29 4.94
N PRO A 189 -1.19 -20.09 5.26
CA PRO A 189 -0.41 -18.86 5.16
C PRO A 189 0.86 -18.92 6.02
N ALA A 190 2.00 -18.51 5.45
CA ALA A 190 3.27 -18.50 6.20
C ALA A 190 3.28 -17.45 7.32
N TRP A 191 2.62 -16.30 7.11
CA TRP A 191 2.47 -15.24 8.10
C TRP A 191 1.02 -14.80 8.17
N VAL A 192 0.53 -14.58 9.39
CA VAL A 192 -0.83 -14.10 9.64
C VAL A 192 -0.77 -12.78 10.39
N VAL A 193 -1.53 -11.79 9.91
CA VAL A 193 -1.70 -10.49 10.56
C VAL A 193 -3.18 -10.26 10.84
N VAL A 194 -3.62 -10.49 12.07
CA VAL A 194 -4.99 -10.16 12.48
C VAL A 194 -5.04 -8.68 12.85
N LYS A 195 -5.56 -7.87 11.92
CA LYS A 195 -5.75 -6.43 12.10
C LYS A 195 -6.95 -6.18 13.00
N GLY A 196 -6.87 -5.19 13.87
CA GLY A 196 -8.09 -4.76 14.57
C GLY A 196 -7.94 -4.06 15.90
N GLY A 197 -6.75 -3.88 16.46
CA GLY A 197 -6.56 -2.97 17.60
C GLY A 197 -7.44 -3.26 18.82
N HIS A 198 -7.52 -4.52 19.26
CA HIS A 198 -8.36 -4.92 20.40
C HIS A 198 -7.54 -5.11 21.68
N VAL A 199 -7.42 -4.05 22.47
CA VAL A 199 -7.88 -4.09 23.87
C VAL A 199 -8.53 -2.72 24.11
N GLU A 200 -9.86 -2.72 24.23
CA GLU A 200 -10.74 -1.60 24.62
C GLU A 200 -11.05 -0.49 23.59
N GLU A 201 -12.36 -0.25 23.43
CA GLU A 201 -12.91 0.95 22.81
C GLU A 201 -12.43 2.16 23.62
N GLY A 202 -11.69 3.08 22.99
CA GLY A 202 -11.03 4.20 23.67
C GLY A 202 -9.52 4.02 23.92
N SER A 203 -8.92 2.87 23.57
CA SER A 203 -7.47 2.72 23.62
C SER A 203 -6.75 3.69 22.68
N ALA A 204 -5.67 4.29 23.20
CA ALA A 204 -4.82 5.22 22.46
C ALA A 204 -4.01 4.54 21.34
N GLU A 205 -3.93 3.21 21.32
CA GLU A 205 -3.16 2.44 20.35
C GLU A 205 -4.02 1.46 19.53
N ALA A 206 -3.57 1.20 18.31
CA ALA A 206 -4.05 0.13 17.45
C ALA A 206 -2.97 -0.96 17.36
N VAL A 207 -3.22 -2.09 18.02
CA VAL A 207 -2.36 -3.28 18.04
C VAL A 207 -2.86 -4.32 17.02
N ASP A 208 -1.99 -4.74 16.11
CA ASP A 208 -2.24 -5.88 15.22
C ASP A 208 -1.38 -7.07 15.68
N VAL A 209 -2.00 -8.26 15.73
CA VAL A 209 -1.32 -9.50 16.13
C VAL A 209 -0.70 -10.17 14.92
N VAL A 210 0.57 -10.54 15.03
CA VAL A 210 1.31 -11.22 13.98
C VAL A 210 1.81 -12.57 14.47
N PHE A 211 1.67 -13.59 13.63
CA PHE A 211 2.18 -14.95 13.88
C PHE A 211 2.82 -15.51 12.61
N ASP A 212 4.02 -16.09 12.75
CA ASP A 212 4.80 -16.68 11.66
C ASP A 212 4.88 -18.22 11.73
N GLY A 213 4.15 -18.83 12.66
CA GLY A 213 4.22 -20.25 12.96
C GLY A 213 5.12 -20.62 14.15
N HIS A 214 5.99 -19.70 14.59
CA HIS A 214 6.97 -19.94 15.65
C HIS A 214 6.92 -18.86 16.74
N GLU A 215 6.97 -17.60 16.35
CA GLU A 215 7.05 -16.43 17.21
C GLU A 215 5.80 -15.55 17.08
N TRP A 216 5.51 -14.85 18.18
CA TRP A 216 4.45 -13.85 18.24
C TRP A 216 5.05 -12.46 18.14
N HIS A 217 4.48 -11.63 17.28
CA HIS A 217 4.83 -10.21 17.20
C HIS A 217 3.59 -9.33 17.29
N GLU A 218 3.81 -8.05 17.59
CA GLU A 218 2.76 -7.05 17.68
C GLU A 218 3.18 -5.81 16.91
N LEU A 219 2.28 -5.31 16.06
CA LEU A 219 2.46 -4.05 15.34
C LEU A 219 1.62 -2.98 16.03
N ARG A 220 2.28 -2.05 16.70
CA ARG A 220 1.63 -0.98 17.48
C ARG A 220 1.74 0.35 16.76
N ALA A 221 0.66 1.11 16.75
CA ALA A 221 0.67 2.50 16.31
C ALA A 221 -0.41 3.31 17.05
N PRO A 222 -0.27 4.64 17.15
CA PRO A 222 -1.31 5.49 17.69
C PRO A 222 -2.63 5.34 16.92
N ARG A 223 -3.75 5.30 17.65
CA ARG A 223 -5.08 5.35 17.05
C ARG A 223 -5.39 6.80 16.68
N ILE A 224 -5.66 7.04 15.40
CA ILE A 224 -5.94 8.37 14.87
C ILE A 224 -7.45 8.52 14.70
N ALA A 225 -8.04 9.51 15.37
CA ALA A 225 -9.44 9.86 15.20
C ALA A 225 -9.64 10.59 13.86
N THR A 226 -10.18 9.89 12.86
CA THR A 226 -10.50 10.46 11.55
C THR A 226 -11.69 9.77 10.93
N ARG A 227 -12.40 10.48 10.04
CA ARG A 227 -13.45 9.90 9.19
C ARG A 227 -12.87 9.24 7.94
N SER A 228 -11.63 9.59 7.58
CA SER A 228 -10.96 9.12 6.37
C SER A 228 -10.31 7.75 6.59
N THR A 229 -11.14 6.72 6.57
CA THR A 229 -10.74 5.32 6.81
C THR A 229 -11.05 4.40 5.62
N HIS A 230 -11.52 4.97 4.51
CA HIS A 230 -11.74 4.23 3.28
C HIS A 230 -10.39 3.83 2.67
N GLY A 231 -10.26 2.56 2.27
CA GLY A 231 -9.03 2.02 1.69
C GLY A 231 -7.90 1.71 2.67
N THR A 232 -8.11 1.79 3.99
CA THR A 232 -7.06 1.48 4.97
C THR A 232 -6.49 0.06 4.80
N GLY A 233 -7.38 -0.94 4.63
CA GLY A 233 -6.98 -2.33 4.41
C GLY A 233 -6.18 -2.52 3.12
N CYS A 234 -6.72 -2.00 2.00
CA CYS A 234 -6.07 -2.10 0.69
C CYS A 234 -4.68 -1.45 0.69
N THR A 235 -4.57 -0.24 1.27
CA THR A 235 -3.31 0.50 1.36
C THR A 235 -2.31 -0.24 2.25
N PHE A 236 -2.73 -0.80 3.38
CA PHE A 236 -1.84 -1.58 4.24
C PHE A 236 -1.32 -2.84 3.54
N SER A 237 -2.20 -3.65 2.94
CA SER A 237 -1.80 -4.86 2.23
C SER A 237 -0.93 -4.54 1.01
N ALA A 238 -1.21 -3.45 0.27
CA ALA A 238 -0.37 -2.98 -0.83
C ALA A 238 1.01 -2.51 -0.35
N ALA A 239 1.10 -1.82 0.79
CA ALA A 239 2.38 -1.40 1.35
C ALA A 239 3.25 -2.61 1.72
N ILE A 240 2.66 -3.66 2.32
CA ILE A 240 3.37 -4.91 2.60
C ILE A 240 3.92 -5.50 1.30
N THR A 241 3.08 -5.63 0.27
CA THR A 241 3.48 -6.17 -1.03
C THR A 241 4.62 -5.37 -1.67
N ALA A 242 4.56 -4.04 -1.59
CA ALA A 242 5.61 -3.17 -2.12
C ALA A 242 6.95 -3.37 -1.39
N TYR A 243 6.95 -3.47 -0.05
CA TYR A 243 8.17 -3.73 0.70
C TYR A 243 8.72 -5.14 0.43
N LEU A 244 7.85 -6.14 0.27
CA LEU A 244 8.27 -7.49 -0.14
C LEU A 244 8.87 -7.50 -1.55
N ALA A 245 8.28 -6.80 -2.52
CA ALA A 245 8.84 -6.64 -3.86
C ALA A 245 10.24 -5.99 -3.83
N ARG A 246 10.47 -5.09 -2.87
CA ARG A 246 11.78 -4.45 -2.62
C ARG A 246 12.78 -5.35 -1.88
N GLY A 247 12.42 -6.60 -1.56
CA GLY A 247 13.30 -7.58 -0.92
C GLY A 247 13.37 -7.47 0.61
N TYR A 248 12.43 -6.78 1.27
CA TYR A 248 12.42 -6.70 2.73
C TYR A 248 12.08 -8.07 3.34
N PRO A 249 12.69 -8.45 4.48
CA PRO A 249 12.18 -9.54 5.30
C PRO A 249 10.73 -9.30 5.73
N VAL A 250 9.93 -10.36 5.89
CA VAL A 250 8.48 -10.23 6.10
C VAL A 250 8.15 -9.36 7.31
N LEU A 251 8.75 -9.60 8.48
CA LEU A 251 8.51 -8.78 9.67
C LEU A 251 8.85 -7.29 9.44
N ALA A 252 9.96 -7.01 8.76
CA ALA A 252 10.35 -5.64 8.43
C ALA A 252 9.37 -4.98 7.44
N ALA A 253 8.86 -5.74 6.46
CA ALA A 253 7.83 -5.27 5.54
C ALA A 253 6.52 -4.95 6.28
N LEU A 254 6.12 -5.78 7.24
CA LEU A 254 4.94 -5.56 8.08
C LEU A 254 5.07 -4.31 8.95
N GLN A 255 6.22 -4.12 9.60
CA GLN A 255 6.50 -2.93 10.43
C GLN A 255 6.50 -1.64 9.59
N ALA A 256 7.17 -1.67 8.43
CA ALA A 256 7.22 -0.53 7.52
C ALA A 256 5.84 -0.20 6.92
N ALA A 257 5.05 -1.21 6.59
CA ALA A 257 3.67 -1.03 6.13
C ALA A 257 2.76 -0.46 7.22
N LYS A 258 2.94 -0.86 8.48
CA LYS A 258 2.20 -0.31 9.63
C LYS A 258 2.51 1.18 9.81
N ALA A 259 3.79 1.55 9.76
CA ALA A 259 4.18 2.96 9.81
C ALA A 259 3.57 3.76 8.65
N TYR A 260 3.69 3.22 7.42
CA TYR A 260 3.14 3.86 6.22
C TYR A 260 1.63 4.10 6.32
N ILE A 261 0.84 3.09 6.71
CA ILE A 261 -0.61 3.26 6.80
C ILE A 261 -1.00 4.23 7.91
N THR A 262 -0.28 4.24 9.03
CA THR A 262 -0.50 5.21 10.11
C THR A 262 -0.30 6.63 9.60
N ASP A 263 0.76 6.91 8.83
CA ASP A 263 0.99 8.24 8.26
C ASP A 263 -0.01 8.58 7.14
N ALA A 264 -0.39 7.61 6.32
CA ALA A 264 -1.42 7.81 5.29
C ALA A 264 -2.80 8.15 5.90
N ILE A 265 -3.12 7.60 7.08
CA ILE A 265 -4.32 7.97 7.85
C ILE A 265 -4.15 9.37 8.46
N ARG A 266 -2.96 9.68 9.00
CA ARG A 266 -2.65 10.99 9.61
C ARG A 266 -2.81 12.14 8.63
N HIS A 267 -2.35 11.97 7.41
CA HIS A 267 -2.37 12.97 6.34
C HIS A 267 -3.55 12.77 5.36
N ALA A 268 -4.56 12.01 5.77
CA ALA A 268 -5.68 11.68 4.91
C ALA A 268 -6.43 12.96 4.46
N PRO A 269 -6.67 13.14 3.15
CA PRO A 269 -7.35 14.34 2.67
C PRO A 269 -8.85 14.28 3.02
N ALA A 270 -9.46 15.45 3.20
CA ALA A 270 -10.90 15.59 3.43
C ALA A 270 -11.68 15.50 2.10
N ILE A 271 -11.69 14.33 1.47
CA ILE A 271 -12.37 14.09 0.18
C ILE A 271 -13.71 13.39 0.41
N GLY A 272 -14.75 13.89 -0.28
CA GLY A 272 -16.09 13.31 -0.27
C GLY A 272 -16.92 13.66 0.96
N ARG A 273 -18.12 13.07 1.04
CA ARG A 273 -19.14 13.39 2.07
C ARG A 273 -19.30 12.32 3.14
N GLY A 274 -18.87 11.08 2.86
CA GLY A 274 -18.92 9.96 3.78
C GLY A 274 -17.55 9.61 4.36
N HIS A 275 -17.14 8.35 4.23
CA HIS A 275 -15.81 7.89 4.63
C HIS A 275 -14.78 8.24 3.55
N GLY A 276 -13.94 9.22 3.84
CA GLY A 276 -12.88 9.67 2.94
C GLY A 276 -11.75 8.64 2.79
N PRO A 277 -10.95 8.72 1.70
CA PRO A 277 -9.80 7.85 1.49
C PRO A 277 -8.63 8.20 2.41
N THR A 278 -7.78 7.22 2.71
CA THR A 278 -6.43 7.49 3.23
C THR A 278 -5.57 8.21 2.19
N SER A 279 -4.48 8.87 2.61
CA SER A 279 -3.48 9.43 1.69
C SER A 279 -2.56 8.30 1.17
N SER A 280 -3.09 7.42 0.32
CA SER A 280 -2.34 6.26 -0.21
C SER A 280 -1.14 6.63 -1.08
N PHE A 281 -0.97 7.92 -1.38
CA PHE A 281 0.15 8.49 -2.14
C PHE A 281 1.18 9.21 -1.24
N TYR A 282 0.98 9.24 0.09
CA TYR A 282 1.97 9.75 1.04
C TYR A 282 3.34 9.05 0.85
N PRO A 283 4.48 9.76 0.93
CA PRO A 283 4.67 11.14 1.38
C PRO A 283 4.51 12.21 0.29
N TRP A 284 3.95 11.88 -0.89
CA TRP A 284 3.76 12.90 -1.92
C TRP A 284 2.69 13.90 -1.50
N GLU A 285 3.09 15.14 -1.20
CA GLU A 285 2.16 16.25 -0.99
C GLU A 285 1.97 17.01 -2.31
N PRO A 286 0.73 17.15 -2.82
CA PRO A 286 0.48 18.02 -3.95
C PRO A 286 0.76 19.48 -3.55
N GLY A 287 1.86 20.03 -4.07
CA GLY A 287 2.27 21.42 -3.85
C GLY A 287 3.53 21.62 -3.03
N GLY A 288 4.37 20.60 -2.84
CA GLY A 288 5.64 20.71 -2.12
C GLY A 288 6.49 21.88 -2.61
N ALA A 289 6.54 22.97 -1.82
CA ALA A 289 7.68 23.84 -1.81
C ALA A 289 8.86 22.98 -1.34
N GLU A 290 9.88 22.86 -2.18
CA GLU A 290 11.17 22.35 -1.77
C GLU A 290 11.61 23.19 -0.57
N SER A 291 11.59 22.61 0.64
CA SER A 291 12.35 23.17 1.74
C SER A 291 13.82 23.01 1.36
N GLU A 292 14.42 24.06 0.80
CA GLU A 292 15.87 24.11 0.62
C GLU A 292 16.53 23.81 1.98
N PRO A 293 17.64 23.06 2.00
CA PRO A 293 18.38 22.87 3.24
C PRO A 293 18.89 24.24 3.67
N GLU A 294 18.52 24.69 4.89
CA GLU A 294 19.04 25.93 5.46
C GLU A 294 20.58 25.88 5.48
N GLY A 295 21.18 26.57 4.51
CA GLY A 295 22.60 26.79 4.42
C GLY A 295 23.03 27.79 5.49
N GLU A 296 23.99 27.35 6.30
CA GLU A 296 24.82 28.16 7.20
C GLU A 296 25.13 29.57 6.64
N PRO A 297 25.08 30.65 7.45
CA PRO A 297 25.40 31.98 6.95
C PRO A 297 26.92 32.10 6.78
N PRO A 298 27.42 32.70 5.69
CA PRO A 298 28.85 32.99 5.60
C PRO A 298 29.17 34.17 6.53
N GLY A 299 29.84 33.86 7.63
CA GLY A 299 30.69 34.82 8.31
C GLY A 299 31.81 35.28 7.38
N GLY A 300 31.97 36.58 7.22
CA GLY A 300 33.04 37.10 6.36
C GLY A 300 32.89 38.58 6.04
N GLY A 301 32.96 39.43 7.06
CA GLY A 301 33.14 40.86 6.85
C GLY A 301 34.40 41.12 6.04
N ARG A 302 34.28 41.95 5.00
CA ARG A 302 35.39 42.76 4.48
C ARG A 302 34.85 44.06 3.89
N SER A 303 35.40 45.13 4.44
CA SER A 303 35.20 46.54 4.20
C SER A 303 35.31 46.97 2.74
N VAL A 304 34.35 47.78 2.29
CA VAL A 304 34.45 48.64 1.11
C VAL A 304 35.26 49.89 1.47
N PRO A 305 36.29 50.31 0.70
CA PRO A 305 36.84 51.64 0.85
C PRO A 305 36.05 52.65 0.02
N ASP A 306 35.67 53.70 0.73
CA ASP A 306 35.13 54.97 0.29
C ASP A 306 35.96 55.62 -0.83
N ARG A 307 35.30 56.07 -1.89
CA ARG A 307 35.80 57.12 -2.79
C ARG A 307 34.66 58.09 -3.06
N GLY A 308 34.74 59.22 -2.37
CA GLY A 308 33.82 60.34 -2.46
C GLY A 308 33.78 61.01 -3.84
N GLY A 309 32.85 61.97 -3.96
CA GLY A 309 32.85 62.85 -5.13
C GLY A 309 31.54 63.57 -5.39
N THR A 310 31.35 64.69 -4.71
CA THR A 310 30.66 65.91 -5.16
C THR A 310 29.14 65.96 -5.26
N ALA A 311 28.60 66.92 -4.51
CA ALA A 311 27.25 67.44 -4.51
C ALA A 311 26.89 68.19 -5.81
N ARG A 312 25.60 68.16 -6.14
CA ARG A 312 24.86 69.37 -6.57
C ARG A 312 23.36 69.21 -6.35
N ALA A 313 22.81 70.15 -5.59
CA ALA A 313 21.40 70.36 -5.37
C ALA A 313 20.82 71.28 -6.45
N VAL A 314 19.67 70.90 -7.00
CA VAL A 314 18.61 71.74 -7.60
C VAL A 314 17.35 70.86 -7.46
N GLY A 315 16.27 71.17 -6.74
CA GLY A 315 15.57 72.44 -6.58
C GLY A 315 14.31 72.40 -7.45
N GLY A 316 13.11 72.39 -6.83
CA GLY A 316 11.89 72.88 -7.48
C GLY A 316 10.76 71.88 -7.79
N GLU A 317 9.81 71.84 -6.86
CA GLU A 317 8.35 72.02 -7.04
C GLU A 317 7.49 71.07 -7.91
N ARG A 318 6.36 70.75 -7.28
CA ARG A 318 5.17 70.04 -7.77
C ARG A 318 4.32 70.95 -8.67
N PRO A 319 3.31 70.38 -9.34
CA PRO A 319 1.96 70.40 -8.76
C PRO A 319 1.42 69.01 -8.41
#